data_AF-A0A5N5M0A6-F1
#
_entry.id   AF-A0A5N5M0A6-F1
#
_cell.length_a   1.000
_cell.length_b   1.000
_cell.length_c   1.000
_cell.angle_alpha   90.00
_cell.angle_beta   90.00
_cell.angle_gamma   90.00
#
_symmetry.space_group_name_H-M   'P 1'
#
loop_
_entity.id
_entity.type
_entity.pdbx_description
1 polymer ?
#
loop_
_entity_poly.entity_id
_entity_poly.type
_entity_poly.pdbx_seq_one_letter_code
_entity_poly.pdbx_strand_id
1 'polypeptide(L)'
;MGSILINSSGNSQSLISLEGSNFAANGHVFLSDVPENITLTPSPYTGKSISSGAGSFVGFDSKESKDRHVVPIGKLRNIKFMSIFRFKVWWKTHWVGSNGRDLEHETQMVMLDKSDDSGRPYVLLLPLLEGPFRASFQPGDDDNVDVCVESGSTQVCGAGFRSVVYMHGGDDPYILMKEAMKVVRMHLGTFKLLEEKTPPGIVDKFGWCAWDAFYLTVHPQGIWEGVKGLVEGGCPPGLVLIDDGWQSISHDEDPITEEGMNAAVAGEQMPCRLLKFQENLKEEFTTVEIELVNKKLTRTDIASCLAYPTGSLTVFRMGQGQNAINFNARDPTGRVWEFRLCTRNHGRYEKPVIRGDWLDYVREKGLTVDDVIILTMVQDAENGVSYNIRVEPGLELTM
;
A
#
# COMPACT_ATOMS: atom_id res chain seq x y z
N MET A 1 21.60 -70.01 -20.72
CA MET A 1 21.91 -69.26 -19.48
C MET A 1 21.30 -67.88 -19.63
N GLY A 2 20.11 -67.67 -19.05
CA GLY A 2 19.38 -66.41 -19.15
C GLY A 2 19.82 -65.44 -18.05
N SER A 3 20.26 -64.26 -18.45
CA SER A 3 20.59 -63.13 -17.59
C SER A 3 19.32 -62.53 -16.98
N ILE A 4 19.27 -62.47 -15.65
CA ILE A 4 18.22 -61.78 -14.90
C ILE A 4 18.55 -60.28 -14.95
N LEU A 5 17.66 -59.52 -15.60
CA LEU A 5 17.61 -58.06 -15.55
C LEU A 5 17.11 -57.64 -14.15
N ILE A 6 17.97 -56.98 -13.37
CA ILE A 6 17.54 -56.29 -12.16
C ILE A 6 16.98 -54.94 -12.61
N ASN A 7 15.66 -54.82 -12.52
CA ASN A 7 14.91 -53.60 -12.83
C ASN A 7 15.10 -52.62 -11.67
N SER A 8 15.98 -51.61 -11.84
CA SER A 8 16.16 -50.52 -10.88
C SER A 8 15.11 -49.44 -11.11
N SER A 9 13.87 -49.68 -10.66
CA SER A 9 12.86 -48.64 -10.52
C SER A 9 13.07 -47.89 -9.21
N GLY A 10 13.94 -46.88 -9.21
CA GLY A 10 14.05 -45.91 -8.12
C GLY A 10 12.78 -45.05 -8.08
N ASN A 11 11.75 -45.54 -7.40
CA ASN A 11 10.50 -44.81 -7.22
C ASN A 11 10.78 -43.71 -6.17
N SER A 12 10.79 -42.44 -6.56
CA SER A 12 10.96 -41.32 -5.62
C SER A 12 9.68 -41.19 -4.78
N GLN A 13 9.60 -41.96 -3.71
CA GLN A 13 8.44 -42.00 -2.83
C GLN A 13 8.38 -40.69 -2.03
N SER A 14 7.18 -40.09 -1.92
CA SER A 14 6.98 -38.90 -1.10
C SER A 14 7.40 -39.17 0.35
N LEU A 15 8.11 -38.23 0.96
CA LEU A 15 8.43 -38.27 2.39
C LEU A 15 7.19 -38.08 3.27
N ILE A 16 6.08 -37.59 2.69
CA ILE A 16 4.84 -37.31 3.41
C ILE A 16 3.88 -38.50 3.28
N SER A 17 3.46 -39.05 4.41
CA SER A 17 2.41 -40.08 4.49
C SER A 17 1.26 -39.63 5.40
N LEU A 18 0.08 -40.22 5.15
CA LEU A 18 -1.10 -40.15 6.02
C LEU A 18 -1.41 -41.57 6.45
N GLU A 19 -1.11 -41.90 7.70
CA GLU A 19 -1.25 -43.25 8.27
C GLU A 19 -2.20 -43.20 9.46
N GLY A 20 -3.35 -43.89 9.33
CA GLY A 20 -4.45 -43.71 10.27
C GLY A 20 -4.91 -42.26 10.30
N SER A 21 -4.87 -41.65 11.48
CA SER A 21 -5.22 -40.24 11.69
C SER A 21 -3.98 -39.33 11.85
N ASN A 22 -2.82 -39.71 11.31
CA ASN A 22 -1.58 -38.93 11.47
C ASN A 22 -0.90 -38.63 10.14
N PHE A 23 -0.55 -37.36 9.93
CA PHE A 23 0.44 -37.00 8.92
C PHE A 23 1.84 -37.18 9.49
N ALA A 24 2.70 -37.86 8.72
CA ALA A 24 4.09 -38.12 9.07
C ALA A 24 5.04 -37.71 7.94
N ALA A 25 6.23 -37.24 8.33
CA ALA A 25 7.33 -36.94 7.44
C ALA A 25 8.49 -37.87 7.77
N ASN A 26 8.90 -38.72 6.83
CA ASN A 26 9.90 -39.77 7.05
C ASN A 26 9.56 -40.68 8.26
N GLY A 27 8.28 -41.02 8.43
CA GLY A 27 7.79 -41.82 9.56
C GLY A 27 7.60 -41.06 10.88
N HIS A 28 7.91 -39.76 10.95
CA HIS A 28 7.74 -38.94 12.15
C HIS A 28 6.50 -38.05 12.06
N VAL A 29 5.58 -38.21 13.00
CA VAL A 29 4.30 -37.47 13.05
C VAL A 29 4.55 -35.97 13.18
N PHE A 30 3.82 -35.17 12.41
CA PHE A 30 3.83 -33.71 12.51
C PHE A 30 2.44 -33.08 12.62
N LEU A 31 1.37 -33.77 12.19
CA LEU A 31 0.00 -33.45 12.54
C LEU A 31 -0.72 -34.74 12.99
N SER A 32 -1.39 -34.70 14.14
CA SER A 32 -2.17 -35.82 14.67
C SER A 32 -3.68 -35.55 14.57
N ASP A 33 -4.52 -36.54 14.88
CA ASP A 33 -5.98 -36.39 14.88
C ASP A 33 -6.55 -35.83 13.56
N VAL A 34 -5.95 -36.20 12.42
CA VAL A 34 -6.37 -35.80 11.08
C VAL A 34 -7.78 -36.37 10.80
N PRO A 35 -8.77 -35.54 10.45
CA PRO A 35 -10.12 -36.02 10.14
C PRO A 35 -10.19 -36.94 8.92
N GLU A 36 -11.15 -37.87 8.92
CA GLU A 36 -11.32 -38.87 7.85
C GLU A 36 -11.66 -38.29 6.48
N ASN A 37 -12.22 -37.07 6.42
CA ASN A 37 -12.55 -36.41 5.16
C ASN A 37 -11.33 -35.73 4.52
N ILE A 38 -10.17 -35.70 5.19
CA ILE A 38 -8.92 -35.21 4.63
C ILE A 38 -8.30 -36.28 3.74
N THR A 39 -7.83 -35.86 2.57
CA THR A 39 -7.23 -36.72 1.56
C THR A 39 -5.79 -36.30 1.30
N LEU A 40 -4.92 -37.28 1.03
CA LEU A 40 -3.52 -37.07 0.65
C LEU A 40 -3.28 -37.71 -0.72
N THR A 41 -2.82 -36.92 -1.68
CA THR A 41 -2.48 -37.38 -3.03
C THR A 41 -1.00 -37.07 -3.31
N PRO A 42 -0.13 -38.07 -3.51
CA PRO A 42 1.26 -37.83 -3.88
C PRO A 42 1.37 -36.99 -5.16
N SER A 43 2.33 -36.08 -5.21
CA SER A 43 2.56 -35.28 -6.42
C SER A 43 2.99 -36.18 -7.59
N PRO A 44 2.34 -36.09 -8.76
CA PRO A 44 2.77 -36.81 -9.96
C PRO A 44 4.05 -36.20 -10.56
N TYR A 45 4.44 -35.00 -10.12
CA TYR A 45 5.58 -34.26 -10.64
C TYR A 45 6.86 -34.72 -9.95
N THR A 46 7.41 -35.82 -10.45
CA THR A 46 8.73 -36.34 -10.08
C THR A 46 9.74 -35.98 -11.17
N GLY A 47 10.98 -35.67 -10.80
CA GLY A 47 12.00 -35.34 -11.80
C GLY A 47 13.38 -35.17 -11.21
N LYS A 48 14.42 -35.29 -12.05
CA LYS A 48 15.84 -35.11 -11.68
C LYS A 48 16.15 -33.74 -11.03
N SER A 49 15.26 -32.76 -11.19
CA SER A 49 15.38 -31.40 -10.64
C SER A 49 14.81 -31.23 -9.23
N ILE A 50 14.21 -32.29 -8.67
CA ILE A 50 13.67 -32.36 -7.31
C ILE A 50 14.46 -33.44 -6.55
N SER A 51 15.34 -33.01 -5.67
CA SER A 51 16.29 -33.86 -4.94
C SER A 51 15.69 -34.48 -3.67
N SER A 52 14.71 -33.83 -3.05
CA SER A 52 14.09 -34.26 -1.78
C SER A 52 12.96 -35.31 -1.92
N GLY A 53 12.73 -35.83 -3.14
CA GLY A 53 11.51 -36.55 -3.48
C GLY A 53 10.33 -35.60 -3.75
N ALA A 54 9.23 -36.10 -4.29
CA ALA A 54 8.07 -35.25 -4.57
C ALA A 54 7.17 -35.17 -3.34
N GLY A 55 6.77 -33.96 -2.92
CA GLY A 55 5.77 -33.76 -1.88
C GLY A 55 4.36 -34.25 -2.25
N SER A 56 3.37 -33.94 -1.42
CA SER A 56 2.00 -34.43 -1.55
C SER A 56 0.97 -33.29 -1.47
N PHE A 57 -0.13 -33.44 -2.19
CA PHE A 57 -1.27 -32.54 -2.15
C PHE A 57 -2.29 -33.02 -1.12
N VAL A 58 -2.85 -32.09 -0.37
CA VAL A 58 -3.89 -32.31 0.63
C VAL A 58 -5.16 -31.62 0.19
N GLY A 59 -6.27 -32.34 0.30
CA GLY A 59 -7.61 -31.89 -0.02
C GLY A 59 -8.64 -32.43 0.97
N PHE A 60 -9.90 -32.07 0.80
CA PHE A 60 -10.99 -32.59 1.61
C PHE A 60 -12.32 -32.58 0.86
N ASP A 61 -13.24 -33.43 1.32
CA ASP A 61 -14.66 -33.39 0.94
C ASP A 61 -15.51 -32.79 2.07
N SER A 62 -16.51 -32.00 1.69
CA SER A 62 -17.51 -31.39 2.55
C SER A 62 -18.90 -31.84 2.12
N LYS A 63 -19.82 -31.94 3.08
CA LYS A 63 -21.20 -32.38 2.81
C LYS A 63 -22.02 -31.32 2.07
N GLU A 64 -21.68 -30.05 2.29
CA GLU A 64 -22.42 -28.91 1.74
C GLU A 64 -21.53 -28.13 0.78
N SER A 65 -22.11 -27.66 -0.31
CA SER A 65 -21.44 -26.73 -1.23
C SER A 65 -21.51 -25.32 -0.67
N LYS A 66 -20.37 -24.69 -0.43
CA LYS A 66 -20.25 -23.34 0.13
C LYS A 66 -19.18 -22.53 -0.58
N ASP A 67 -19.30 -21.21 -0.52
CA ASP A 67 -18.29 -20.25 -0.95
C ASP A 67 -17.13 -20.12 0.04
N ARG A 68 -17.31 -20.60 1.28
CA ARG A 68 -16.29 -20.63 2.32
C ARG A 68 -16.37 -21.90 3.18
N HIS A 69 -15.22 -22.54 3.37
CA HIS A 69 -15.01 -23.69 4.26
C HIS A 69 -13.89 -23.40 5.24
N VAL A 70 -14.05 -23.86 6.49
CA VAL A 70 -12.97 -23.91 7.48
C VAL A 70 -12.93 -25.34 8.00
N VAL A 71 -11.83 -26.05 7.77
CA VAL A 71 -11.74 -27.49 8.04
C VAL A 71 -10.42 -27.79 8.76
N PRO A 72 -10.43 -28.53 9.88
CA PRO A 72 -9.20 -28.94 10.53
C PRO A 72 -8.46 -29.96 9.67
N ILE A 73 -7.14 -29.80 9.54
CA ILE A 73 -6.25 -30.74 8.84
C ILE A 73 -5.37 -31.55 9.79
N GLY A 74 -5.63 -31.44 11.10
CA GLY A 74 -4.92 -32.13 12.18
C GLY A 74 -4.30 -31.17 13.18
N LYS A 75 -3.85 -31.72 14.30
CA LYS A 75 -3.32 -30.99 15.45
C LYS A 75 -1.81 -30.87 15.39
N LEU A 76 -1.31 -29.65 15.51
CA LEU A 76 0.12 -29.34 15.60
C LEU A 76 0.47 -29.10 17.06
N ARG A 77 1.38 -29.88 17.64
CA ARG A 77 1.77 -29.74 19.06
C ARG A 77 3.26 -29.89 19.26
N ASN A 78 3.85 -28.98 20.04
CA ASN A 78 5.25 -29.00 20.46
C ASN A 78 6.26 -29.09 19.30
N ILE A 79 5.93 -28.46 18.18
CA ILE A 79 6.75 -28.44 16.97
C ILE A 79 6.95 -27.00 16.57
N LYS A 80 8.18 -26.50 16.78
CA LYS A 80 8.54 -25.14 16.39
C LYS A 80 8.26 -24.93 14.90
N PHE A 81 7.75 -23.76 14.56
CA PHE A 81 7.53 -23.37 13.18
C PHE A 81 7.84 -21.88 12.97
N MET A 82 8.11 -21.54 11.72
CA MET A 82 8.00 -20.17 11.21
C MET A 82 6.88 -20.13 10.17
N SER A 83 6.06 -19.08 10.19
CA SER A 83 5.00 -18.88 9.21
C SER A 83 5.05 -17.47 8.61
N ILE A 84 4.38 -17.31 7.47
CA ILE A 84 4.13 -16.00 6.86
C ILE A 84 2.62 -15.81 6.78
N PHE A 85 2.11 -14.73 7.37
CA PHE A 85 0.69 -14.43 7.40
C PHE A 85 0.38 -13.00 6.99
N ARG A 86 -0.85 -12.78 6.52
CA ARG A 86 -1.33 -11.48 6.04
C ARG A 86 -2.02 -10.72 7.18
N PHE A 87 -1.27 -9.84 7.84
CA PHE A 87 -1.76 -9.04 8.98
C PHE A 87 -2.49 -7.75 8.57
N LYS A 88 -2.37 -7.33 7.31
CA LYS A 88 -3.14 -6.24 6.70
C LYS A 88 -3.50 -6.62 5.27
N VAL A 89 -4.46 -5.92 4.66
CA VAL A 89 -4.98 -6.22 3.31
C VAL A 89 -3.88 -6.50 2.28
N TRP A 90 -2.78 -5.72 2.32
CA TRP A 90 -1.68 -5.79 1.33
C TRP A 90 -0.34 -6.28 1.90
N TRP A 91 -0.24 -6.49 3.22
CA TRP A 91 1.07 -6.70 3.89
C TRP A 91 1.12 -8.06 4.57
N LYS A 92 2.28 -8.69 4.49
CA LYS A 92 2.60 -9.93 5.19
C LYS A 92 3.75 -9.70 6.16
N THR A 93 3.77 -10.47 7.24
CA THR A 93 4.91 -10.54 8.15
C THR A 93 5.15 -11.99 8.56
N HIS A 94 6.27 -12.24 9.22
CA HIS A 94 6.59 -13.55 9.77
C HIS A 94 5.98 -13.70 11.18
N TRP A 95 5.74 -14.94 11.56
CA TRP A 95 5.37 -15.34 12.92
C TRP A 95 6.08 -16.64 13.29
N VAL A 96 6.23 -16.91 14.59
CA VAL A 96 6.83 -18.14 15.10
C VAL A 96 5.98 -18.70 16.22
N GLY A 97 5.87 -20.02 16.29
CA GLY A 97 5.07 -20.71 17.30
C GLY A 97 5.50 -22.15 17.43
N SER A 98 4.76 -22.92 18.22
CA SER A 98 5.02 -24.35 18.42
C SER A 98 3.78 -25.24 18.39
N ASN A 99 2.59 -24.66 18.36
CA ASN A 99 1.31 -25.38 18.36
C ASN A 99 0.35 -24.77 17.34
N GLY A 100 -0.68 -25.51 16.93
CA GLY A 100 -1.66 -25.04 15.94
C GLY A 100 -2.39 -23.78 16.39
N ARG A 101 -2.63 -23.63 17.70
CA ARG A 101 -3.24 -22.42 18.29
C ARG A 101 -2.36 -21.17 18.15
N ASP A 102 -1.06 -21.34 17.91
CA ASP A 102 -0.11 -20.23 17.79
C ASP A 102 -0.11 -19.65 16.36
N LEU A 103 -0.83 -20.25 15.41
CA LEU A 103 -0.96 -19.71 14.06
C LEU A 103 -1.78 -18.43 14.06
N GLU A 104 -1.48 -17.56 13.09
CA GLU A 104 -2.28 -16.38 12.82
C GLU A 104 -3.28 -16.65 11.70
N HIS A 105 -4.40 -15.93 11.70
CA HIS A 105 -5.33 -15.95 10.58
C HIS A 105 -4.65 -15.49 9.29
N GLU A 106 -5.13 -15.98 8.15
CA GLU A 106 -4.56 -15.67 6.82
C GLU A 106 -3.07 -16.07 6.70
N THR A 107 -2.67 -17.16 7.35
CA THR A 107 -1.33 -17.74 7.19
C THR A 107 -1.21 -18.38 5.79
N GLN A 108 -0.19 -17.99 5.03
CA GLN A 108 0.02 -18.36 3.62
C GLN A 108 1.22 -19.29 3.41
N MET A 109 1.93 -19.63 4.47
CA MET A 109 3.03 -20.58 4.47
C MET A 109 3.33 -20.96 5.93
N VAL A 110 3.59 -22.24 6.19
CA VAL A 110 4.16 -22.71 7.46
C VAL A 110 5.36 -23.60 7.14
N MET A 111 6.48 -23.36 7.81
CA MET A 111 7.67 -24.20 7.80
C MET A 111 7.88 -24.76 9.20
N LEU A 112 7.63 -26.06 9.36
CA LEU A 112 7.91 -26.79 10.60
C LEU A 112 9.41 -27.06 10.70
N ASP A 113 9.96 -26.82 11.88
CA ASP A 113 11.37 -27.08 12.17
C ASP A 113 11.66 -28.59 12.16
N LYS A 114 12.89 -28.92 11.74
CA LYS A 114 13.38 -30.28 11.84
C LYS A 114 13.56 -30.68 13.30
N SER A 115 13.73 -31.96 13.55
CA SER A 115 14.09 -32.48 14.86
C SER A 115 15.30 -33.38 14.73
N ASP A 116 16.44 -32.91 15.26
CA ASP A 116 17.69 -33.69 15.26
C ASP A 116 17.57 -34.94 16.14
N ASP A 117 16.73 -34.90 17.18
CA ASP A 117 16.50 -36.03 18.09
C ASP A 117 15.66 -37.14 17.48
N SER A 118 14.56 -36.77 16.80
CA SER A 118 13.67 -37.77 16.19
C SER A 118 14.12 -38.17 14.79
N GLY A 119 14.81 -37.30 14.05
CA GLY A 119 15.13 -37.48 12.64
C GLY A 119 14.06 -36.92 11.68
N ARG A 120 13.10 -36.15 12.20
CA ARG A 120 12.09 -35.49 11.34
C ARG A 120 12.73 -34.37 10.52
N PRO A 121 12.53 -34.33 9.18
CA PRO A 121 13.02 -33.23 8.34
C PRO A 121 12.23 -31.94 8.58
N TYR A 122 12.63 -30.84 7.93
CA TYR A 122 11.74 -29.69 7.79
C TYR A 122 10.49 -30.10 7.01
N VAL A 123 9.34 -29.53 7.35
CA VAL A 123 8.08 -29.77 6.64
C VAL A 123 7.46 -28.44 6.23
N LEU A 124 7.35 -28.22 4.94
CA LEU A 124 6.61 -27.09 4.36
C LEU A 124 5.13 -27.47 4.25
N LEU A 125 4.25 -26.60 4.73
CA LEU A 125 2.82 -26.60 4.45
C LEU A 125 2.49 -25.30 3.69
N LEU A 126 1.99 -25.44 2.47
CA LEU A 126 1.76 -24.33 1.57
C LEU A 126 0.31 -24.34 1.06
N PRO A 127 -0.56 -23.43 1.53
CA PRO A 127 -1.89 -23.25 0.96
C PRO A 127 -1.82 -22.86 -0.51
N LEU A 128 -2.72 -23.40 -1.32
CA LEU A 128 -2.76 -23.21 -2.76
C LEU A 128 -4.10 -22.64 -3.23
N LEU A 129 -4.15 -22.28 -4.52
CA LEU A 129 -5.39 -22.04 -5.23
C LEU A 129 -5.91 -23.35 -5.82
N GLU A 130 -7.22 -23.56 -5.79
CA GLU A 130 -7.88 -24.63 -6.52
C GLU A 130 -9.12 -24.09 -7.24
N GLY A 131 -9.04 -24.01 -8.57
CA GLY A 131 -10.03 -23.32 -9.36
C GLY A 131 -10.21 -21.87 -8.88
N PRO A 132 -11.45 -21.42 -8.59
CA PRO A 132 -11.71 -20.06 -8.11
C PRO A 132 -11.52 -19.89 -6.59
N PHE A 133 -11.06 -20.91 -5.86
CA PHE A 133 -10.89 -20.86 -4.41
C PHE A 133 -9.44 -20.62 -4.02
N ARG A 134 -9.23 -19.80 -3.00
CA ARG A 134 -7.94 -19.63 -2.32
C ARG A 134 -7.95 -20.35 -0.99
N ALA A 135 -6.81 -20.93 -0.62
CA ALA A 135 -6.60 -21.48 0.71
C ALA A 135 -5.70 -20.59 1.58
N SER A 136 -5.93 -20.61 2.88
CA SER A 136 -5.03 -20.08 3.92
C SER A 136 -5.16 -20.92 5.19
N PHE A 137 -4.20 -20.80 6.11
CA PHE A 137 -4.30 -21.40 7.44
C PHE A 137 -4.77 -20.39 8.47
N GLN A 138 -5.38 -20.91 9.53
CA GLN A 138 -5.77 -20.16 10.73
C GLN A 138 -5.70 -21.09 11.96
N PRO A 139 -5.65 -20.53 13.19
CA PRO A 139 -5.73 -21.35 14.40
C PRO A 139 -7.13 -21.98 14.50
N GLY A 140 -7.17 -23.28 14.76
CA GLY A 140 -8.39 -24.02 15.10
C GLY A 140 -8.47 -24.37 16.58
N ASP A 141 -9.60 -24.95 16.99
CA ASP A 141 -9.81 -25.40 18.37
C ASP A 141 -8.85 -26.56 18.73
N ASP A 142 -8.42 -26.63 20.00
CA ASP A 142 -7.58 -27.72 20.54
C ASP A 142 -6.30 -28.00 19.69
N ASP A 143 -5.56 -26.95 19.34
CA ASP A 143 -4.33 -27.03 18.52
C ASP A 143 -4.51 -27.51 17.08
N ASN A 144 -5.75 -27.55 16.58
CA ASN A 144 -5.97 -27.81 15.17
C ASN A 144 -5.34 -26.72 14.31
N VAL A 145 -4.73 -27.15 13.21
CA VAL A 145 -4.44 -26.29 12.07
C VAL A 145 -5.66 -26.35 11.16
N ASP A 146 -6.37 -25.24 11.03
CA ASP A 146 -7.53 -25.15 10.15
C ASP A 146 -7.11 -24.60 8.79
N VAL A 147 -7.60 -25.21 7.71
CA VAL A 147 -7.53 -24.64 6.37
C VAL A 147 -8.83 -23.88 6.06
N CYS A 148 -8.71 -22.58 5.80
CA CYS A 148 -9.78 -21.75 5.25
C CYS A 148 -9.70 -21.80 3.73
N VAL A 149 -10.76 -22.27 3.07
CA VAL A 149 -10.87 -22.33 1.60
C VAL A 149 -12.07 -21.50 1.17
N GLU A 150 -11.85 -20.44 0.40
CA GLU A 150 -12.90 -19.48 0.05
C GLU A 150 -12.76 -18.90 -1.37
N SER A 151 -13.89 -18.60 -2.00
CA SER A 151 -13.96 -17.98 -3.33
C SER A 151 -14.10 -16.45 -3.26
N GLY A 152 -14.54 -15.93 -2.11
CA GLY A 152 -14.90 -14.52 -1.95
C GLY A 152 -16.20 -14.12 -2.66
N SER A 153 -17.02 -15.09 -3.10
CA SER A 153 -18.29 -14.83 -3.79
C SER A 153 -19.33 -15.89 -3.45
N THR A 154 -20.49 -15.46 -2.93
CA THR A 154 -21.63 -16.33 -2.60
C THR A 154 -22.23 -17.07 -3.79
N GLN A 155 -21.84 -16.70 -5.02
CA GLN A 155 -22.25 -17.37 -6.25
C GLN A 155 -21.29 -18.48 -6.69
N VAL A 156 -20.10 -18.54 -6.09
CA VAL A 156 -19.06 -19.50 -6.44
C VAL A 156 -18.87 -20.45 -5.26
N CYS A 157 -19.61 -21.56 -5.29
CA CYS A 157 -19.62 -22.57 -4.24
C CYS A 157 -18.96 -23.89 -4.69
N GLY A 158 -18.30 -24.57 -3.76
CA GLY A 158 -17.68 -25.88 -3.97
C GLY A 158 -17.86 -26.76 -2.74
N ALA A 159 -17.72 -28.07 -2.91
CA ALA A 159 -17.86 -29.05 -1.83
C ALA A 159 -16.70 -30.04 -1.74
N GLY A 160 -15.84 -30.14 -2.75
CA GLY A 160 -14.73 -31.09 -2.79
C GLY A 160 -13.49 -30.45 -3.40
N PHE A 161 -12.37 -30.57 -2.70
CA PHE A 161 -11.09 -29.98 -3.06
C PHE A 161 -9.99 -31.03 -2.96
N ARG A 162 -9.04 -31.10 -3.89
CA ARG A 162 -8.03 -32.18 -3.96
C ARG A 162 -6.60 -31.72 -3.66
N SER A 163 -6.33 -30.42 -3.70
CA SER A 163 -4.97 -29.86 -3.72
C SER A 163 -4.86 -28.47 -3.10
N VAL A 164 -5.73 -28.14 -2.14
CA VAL A 164 -5.74 -26.83 -1.45
C VAL A 164 -4.52 -26.60 -0.55
N VAL A 165 -3.78 -27.64 -0.21
CA VAL A 165 -2.50 -27.53 0.51
C VAL A 165 -1.47 -28.42 -0.16
N TYR A 166 -0.25 -27.94 -0.30
CA TYR A 166 0.91 -28.75 -0.68
C TYR A 166 1.84 -28.93 0.51
N MET A 167 2.20 -30.19 0.79
CA MET A 167 3.10 -30.58 1.87
C MET A 167 4.38 -31.18 1.31
N HIS A 168 5.54 -30.77 1.81
CA HIS A 168 6.84 -31.25 1.32
C HIS A 168 7.85 -31.33 2.47
N GLY A 169 8.50 -32.48 2.64
CA GLY A 169 9.59 -32.67 3.59
C GLY A 169 10.97 -32.51 2.94
N GLY A 170 11.95 -31.98 3.68
CA GLY A 170 13.35 -31.90 3.22
C GLY A 170 14.32 -31.43 4.30
N ASP A 171 15.62 -31.64 4.08
CA ASP A 171 16.65 -31.36 5.10
C ASP A 171 17.15 -29.90 5.11
N ASP A 172 16.91 -29.16 4.02
CA ASP A 172 17.27 -27.76 3.87
C ASP A 172 16.02 -26.93 3.50
N PRO A 173 15.59 -25.97 4.35
CA PRO A 173 14.36 -25.22 4.13
C PRO A 173 14.43 -24.28 2.91
N TYR A 174 15.62 -23.84 2.50
CA TYR A 174 15.82 -22.98 1.34
C TYR A 174 15.72 -23.76 0.03
N ILE A 175 16.28 -24.98 -0.01
CA ILE A 175 16.13 -25.88 -1.14
C ILE A 175 14.67 -26.37 -1.22
N LEU A 176 14.09 -26.76 -0.07
CA LEU A 176 12.72 -27.25 0.04
C LEU A 176 11.71 -26.26 -0.56
N MET A 177 11.83 -24.97 -0.22
CA MET A 177 10.97 -23.92 -0.80
C MET A 177 11.12 -23.83 -2.32
N LYS A 178 12.35 -23.84 -2.84
CA LYS A 178 12.60 -23.78 -4.30
C LYS A 178 12.02 -25.00 -5.02
N GLU A 179 12.15 -26.19 -4.45
CA GLU A 179 11.61 -27.42 -5.03
C GLU A 179 10.08 -27.46 -4.97
N ALA A 180 9.49 -27.07 -3.84
CA ALA A 180 8.05 -26.94 -3.70
C ALA A 180 7.47 -25.98 -4.75
N MET A 181 8.09 -24.81 -4.95
CA MET A 181 7.61 -23.85 -5.94
C MET A 181 7.70 -24.38 -7.38
N LYS A 182 8.70 -25.22 -7.72
CA LYS A 182 8.71 -25.93 -9.01
C LYS A 182 7.51 -26.86 -9.17
N VAL A 183 7.19 -27.64 -8.14
CA VAL A 183 6.04 -28.55 -8.16
C VAL A 183 4.72 -27.78 -8.28
N VAL A 184 4.55 -26.72 -7.48
CA VAL A 184 3.36 -25.86 -7.53
C VAL A 184 3.22 -25.17 -8.87
N ARG A 185 4.33 -24.71 -9.47
CA ARG A 185 4.34 -24.13 -10.83
C ARG A 185 3.91 -25.14 -11.89
N MET A 186 4.31 -26.41 -11.79
CA MET A 186 3.88 -27.47 -12.71
C MET A 186 2.40 -27.83 -12.49
N HIS A 187 1.96 -27.89 -11.22
CA HIS A 187 0.59 -28.22 -10.84
C HIS A 187 -0.43 -27.17 -11.27
N LEU A 188 -0.16 -25.90 -10.93
CA LEU A 188 -1.10 -24.81 -11.22
C LEU A 188 -1.01 -24.37 -12.68
N GLY A 189 0.18 -24.35 -13.28
CA GLY A 189 0.37 -23.93 -14.67
C GLY A 189 0.04 -22.46 -14.95
N THR A 190 -0.18 -21.63 -13.92
CA THR A 190 -0.65 -20.24 -14.03
C THR A 190 0.44 -19.19 -13.87
N PHE A 191 1.67 -19.59 -13.51
CA PHE A 191 2.76 -18.66 -13.27
C PHE A 191 4.12 -19.23 -13.70
N LYS A 192 5.11 -18.33 -13.76
CA LYS A 192 6.51 -18.65 -13.97
C LYS A 192 7.31 -18.36 -12.70
N LEU A 193 8.32 -19.18 -12.43
CA LEU A 193 9.31 -18.93 -11.38
C LEU A 193 10.18 -17.71 -11.73
N LEU A 194 10.88 -17.17 -10.75
CA LEU A 194 11.77 -16.02 -10.95
C LEU A 194 12.85 -16.32 -12.00
N GLU A 195 13.42 -17.52 -11.95
CA GLU A 195 14.47 -18.00 -12.85
C GLU A 195 13.97 -18.25 -14.29
N GLU A 196 12.66 -18.37 -14.48
CA GLU A 196 12.02 -18.54 -15.79
C GLU A 196 11.60 -17.19 -16.41
N LYS A 197 11.75 -16.09 -15.67
CA LYS A 197 11.41 -14.74 -16.13
C LYS A 197 12.66 -14.05 -16.66
N THR A 198 12.51 -13.35 -17.78
CA THR A 198 13.52 -12.42 -18.28
C THR A 198 13.28 -11.06 -17.62
N PRO A 199 14.20 -10.54 -16.80
CA PRO A 199 14.06 -9.20 -16.24
C PRO A 199 13.93 -8.17 -17.37
N PRO A 200 12.96 -7.24 -17.32
CA PRO A 200 12.85 -6.17 -18.30
C PRO A 200 14.01 -5.19 -18.14
N GLY A 201 14.50 -4.57 -19.21
CA GLY A 201 15.66 -3.65 -19.16
C GLY A 201 15.48 -2.40 -18.27
N ILE A 202 14.26 -2.17 -17.75
CA ILE A 202 13.99 -1.14 -16.74
C ILE A 202 14.65 -1.46 -15.39
N VAL A 203 14.95 -2.73 -15.09
CA VAL A 203 15.63 -3.11 -13.83
C VAL A 203 17.06 -2.56 -13.72
N ASP A 204 17.68 -2.25 -14.86
CA ASP A 204 19.02 -1.65 -14.93
C ASP A 204 18.99 -0.11 -14.88
N LYS A 205 17.81 0.48 -14.68
CA LYS A 205 17.62 1.93 -14.63
C LYS A 205 17.49 2.39 -13.18
N PHE A 206 18.07 3.54 -12.90
CA PHE A 206 17.71 4.30 -11.72
C PHE A 206 16.23 4.70 -11.81
N GLY A 207 15.45 4.35 -10.79
CA GLY A 207 14.05 4.70 -10.68
C GLY A 207 13.83 5.70 -9.55
N TRP A 208 12.80 6.53 -9.69
CA TRP A 208 12.34 7.42 -8.64
C TRP A 208 10.85 7.18 -8.36
N CYS A 209 10.50 7.08 -7.08
CA CYS A 209 9.14 6.92 -6.60
C CYS A 209 8.68 8.22 -5.93
N ALA A 210 7.47 8.66 -6.28
CA ALA A 210 6.87 9.89 -5.77
C ALA A 210 6.54 9.84 -4.26
N TRP A 211 6.47 8.65 -3.64
CA TRP A 211 5.97 8.47 -2.27
C TRP A 211 6.75 9.27 -1.22
N ASP A 212 8.08 9.11 -1.15
CA ASP A 212 8.87 9.82 -0.13
C ASP A 212 8.96 11.33 -0.36
N ALA A 213 8.60 11.79 -1.57
CA ALA A 213 8.57 13.21 -1.92
C ALA A 213 7.23 13.89 -1.60
N PHE A 214 6.11 13.20 -1.81
CA PHE A 214 4.77 13.82 -1.69
C PHE A 214 3.81 13.08 -0.77
N TYR A 215 4.10 11.83 -0.41
CA TYR A 215 3.12 10.91 0.18
C TYR A 215 1.80 11.04 -0.59
N LEU A 216 0.72 11.41 0.09
CA LEU A 216 -0.63 11.50 -0.47
C LEU A 216 -0.92 12.82 -1.20
N THR A 217 0.08 13.70 -1.32
CA THR A 217 -0.06 15.03 -1.94
C THR A 217 0.58 15.11 -3.31
N VAL A 218 0.62 13.98 -4.04
CA VAL A 218 1.15 13.93 -5.40
C VAL A 218 0.44 14.95 -6.29
N HIS A 219 1.23 15.74 -7.02
CA HIS A 219 0.76 16.71 -8.01
C HIS A 219 1.76 16.85 -9.17
N PRO A 220 1.33 17.22 -10.39
CA PRO A 220 2.17 17.18 -11.59
C PRO A 220 3.40 18.07 -11.51
N GLN A 221 3.25 19.28 -10.97
CA GLN A 221 4.38 20.21 -10.81
C GLN A 221 5.47 19.61 -9.92
N GLY A 222 5.09 18.90 -8.85
CA GLY A 222 6.04 18.25 -7.95
C GLY A 222 6.79 17.13 -8.66
N ILE A 223 6.09 16.33 -9.47
CA ILE A 223 6.71 15.30 -10.31
C ILE A 223 7.71 15.93 -11.30
N TRP A 224 7.31 17.00 -11.99
CA TRP A 224 8.17 17.70 -12.93
C TRP A 224 9.42 18.26 -12.27
N GLU A 225 9.27 18.96 -11.14
CA GLU A 225 10.39 19.51 -10.37
C GLU A 225 11.32 18.42 -9.83
N GLY A 226 10.76 17.31 -9.35
CA GLY A 226 11.53 16.14 -8.89
C GLY A 226 12.38 15.54 -10.01
N VAL A 227 11.78 15.30 -11.19
CA VAL A 227 12.50 14.79 -12.36
C VAL A 227 13.54 15.78 -12.86
N LYS A 228 13.18 17.07 -12.97
CA LYS A 228 14.09 18.13 -13.38
C LYS A 228 15.31 18.22 -12.45
N GLY A 229 15.08 18.21 -11.14
CA GLY A 229 16.15 18.24 -10.14
C GLY A 229 17.10 17.04 -10.25
N LEU A 230 16.58 15.84 -10.48
CA LEU A 230 17.38 14.64 -10.71
C LEU A 230 18.22 14.72 -11.99
N VAL A 231 17.64 15.24 -13.08
CA VAL A 231 18.34 15.46 -14.36
C VAL A 231 19.47 16.48 -14.18
N GLU A 232 19.18 17.64 -13.59
CA GLU A 232 20.16 18.71 -13.33
C GLU A 232 21.26 18.25 -12.36
N GLY A 233 20.93 17.37 -11.41
CA GLY A 233 21.87 16.73 -10.50
C GLY A 233 22.72 15.62 -11.12
N GLY A 234 22.53 15.30 -12.41
CA GLY A 234 23.30 14.28 -13.13
C GLY A 234 22.82 12.84 -12.95
N CYS A 235 21.65 12.61 -12.34
CA CYS A 235 21.07 11.29 -12.09
C CYS A 235 19.64 11.19 -12.69
N PRO A 236 19.48 11.31 -14.02
CA PRO A 236 18.16 11.26 -14.65
C PRO A 236 17.47 9.91 -14.39
N PRO A 237 16.22 9.88 -13.88
CA PRO A 237 15.51 8.63 -13.64
C PRO A 237 15.08 8.01 -14.98
N GLY A 238 15.38 6.72 -15.15
CA GLY A 238 14.88 5.92 -16.27
C GLY A 238 13.51 5.27 -16.00
N LEU A 239 13.04 5.32 -14.75
CA LEU A 239 11.69 4.96 -14.32
C LEU A 239 11.16 6.03 -13.36
N VAL A 240 9.95 6.52 -13.62
CA VAL A 240 9.21 7.36 -12.67
C VAL A 240 7.98 6.56 -12.24
N LEU A 241 7.87 6.29 -10.94
CA LEU A 241 6.71 5.63 -10.34
C LEU A 241 5.89 6.68 -9.58
N ILE A 242 4.68 6.93 -10.08
CA ILE A 242 3.70 7.78 -9.41
C ILE A 242 2.94 6.90 -8.41
N ASP A 243 3.33 7.02 -7.14
CA ASP A 243 2.76 6.26 -6.01
C ASP A 243 1.44 6.87 -5.53
N ASP A 244 0.79 6.27 -4.54
CA ASP A 244 -0.51 6.63 -4.00
C ASP A 244 -0.64 8.14 -3.65
N GLY A 245 -1.83 8.72 -3.84
CA GLY A 245 -2.12 10.14 -3.62
C GLY A 245 -2.42 10.98 -4.88
N TRP A 246 -2.23 10.41 -6.07
CA TRP A 246 -2.60 11.06 -7.34
C TRP A 246 -4.05 10.78 -7.78
N GLN A 247 -4.71 9.77 -7.21
CA GLN A 247 -6.03 9.27 -7.63
C GLN A 247 -7.19 9.85 -6.79
N SER A 248 -8.39 9.94 -7.39
CA SER A 248 -9.60 10.42 -6.72
C SER A 248 -10.22 9.24 -5.98
N ILE A 249 -10.23 9.32 -4.66
CA ILE A 249 -10.74 8.27 -3.78
C ILE A 249 -11.97 8.76 -3.00
N SER A 250 -12.81 7.82 -2.58
CA SER A 250 -13.99 8.10 -1.73
C SER A 250 -14.36 6.84 -0.95
N HIS A 251 -15.15 6.92 0.11
CA HIS A 251 -15.66 5.70 0.75
C HIS A 251 -16.76 5.04 -0.10
N ASP A 252 -17.03 3.76 0.16
CA ASP A 252 -18.12 3.05 -0.51
C ASP A 252 -19.50 3.67 -0.21
N GLU A 253 -19.66 4.28 0.96
CA GLU A 253 -20.90 4.95 1.39
C GLU A 253 -21.10 6.33 0.75
N ASP A 254 -20.02 6.94 0.26
CA ASP A 254 -20.03 8.30 -0.27
C ASP A 254 -20.56 8.34 -1.72
N PRO A 255 -21.27 9.42 -2.12
CA PRO A 255 -21.69 9.61 -3.51
C PRO A 255 -20.51 9.56 -4.49
N ILE A 256 -20.71 9.01 -5.69
CA ILE A 256 -19.68 8.94 -6.75
C ILE A 256 -19.17 10.33 -7.19
N THR A 257 -19.90 11.38 -6.86
CA THR A 257 -19.57 12.78 -7.18
C THR A 257 -18.70 13.48 -6.13
N GLU A 258 -18.49 12.89 -4.95
CA GLU A 258 -17.77 13.53 -3.85
C GLU A 258 -16.39 12.91 -3.63
N GLU A 259 -15.34 13.74 -3.69
CA GLU A 259 -13.97 13.32 -3.40
C GLU A 259 -13.71 13.29 -1.90
N GLY A 260 -13.25 12.15 -1.41
CA GLY A 260 -12.77 11.96 -0.05
C GLY A 260 -11.36 12.51 0.15
N MET A 261 -11.12 13.79 -0.19
CA MET A 261 -9.79 14.42 -0.03
C MET A 261 -9.26 14.36 1.41
N ASN A 262 -10.17 14.32 2.40
CA ASN A 262 -9.85 14.19 3.83
C ASN A 262 -9.59 12.73 4.25
N ALA A 263 -9.88 11.74 3.41
CA ALA A 263 -9.62 10.32 3.66
C ALA A 263 -8.16 9.93 3.35
N ALA A 264 -7.35 10.87 2.85
CA ALA A 264 -5.91 10.74 2.66
C ALA A 264 -5.12 10.85 3.99
N VAL A 265 -5.68 10.42 5.11
CA VAL A 265 -4.93 10.25 6.36
C VAL A 265 -4.39 8.82 6.37
N ALA A 266 -3.08 8.67 6.61
CA ALA A 266 -2.42 7.38 6.67
C ALA A 266 -3.12 6.44 7.67
N GLY A 267 -3.79 5.40 7.14
CA GLY A 267 -4.58 4.43 7.92
C GLY A 267 -6.07 4.44 7.59
N GLU A 268 -6.66 5.58 7.25
CA GLU A 268 -8.08 5.73 6.87
C GLU A 268 -8.33 5.63 5.36
N GLN A 269 -7.26 5.70 4.54
CA GLN A 269 -7.31 5.52 3.08
C GLN A 269 -7.61 4.09 2.62
N MET A 270 -7.38 3.10 3.49
CA MET A 270 -7.42 1.68 3.14
C MET A 270 -8.79 1.08 2.77
N PRO A 271 -9.94 1.65 3.18
CA PRO A 271 -11.27 1.24 2.73
C PRO A 271 -11.83 2.12 1.60
N CYS A 272 -11.03 3.03 1.01
CA CYS A 272 -11.54 3.91 -0.05
C CYS A 272 -11.52 3.21 -1.41
N ARG A 273 -12.57 3.45 -2.21
CA ARG A 273 -12.69 3.04 -3.60
C ARG A 273 -12.15 4.13 -4.53
N LEU A 274 -11.68 3.72 -5.71
CA LEU A 274 -11.40 4.63 -6.81
C LEU A 274 -12.71 5.17 -7.39
N LEU A 275 -12.81 6.49 -7.54
CA LEU A 275 -14.00 7.13 -8.13
C LEU A 275 -13.96 7.08 -9.66
N LYS A 276 -12.80 7.39 -10.24
CA LYS A 276 -12.59 7.50 -11.69
C LYS A 276 -11.18 7.01 -12.03
N PHE A 277 -11.03 6.49 -13.24
CA PHE A 277 -9.72 6.19 -13.85
C PHE A 277 -9.10 7.42 -14.53
N GLN A 278 -9.82 8.55 -14.52
CA GLN A 278 -9.28 9.82 -15.00
C GLN A 278 -8.39 10.41 -13.92
N GLU A 279 -7.25 10.92 -14.37
CA GLU A 279 -6.38 11.86 -13.67
C GLU A 279 -7.19 12.88 -12.86
N ASN A 280 -6.81 13.11 -11.60
CA ASN A 280 -7.53 14.03 -10.73
C ASN A 280 -7.55 15.44 -11.34
N LEU A 281 -8.44 16.32 -10.85
CA LEU A 281 -8.37 17.76 -11.13
C LEU A 281 -7.00 18.40 -10.82
N LYS A 282 -6.13 17.69 -10.08
CA LYS A 282 -4.72 18.06 -9.86
C LYS A 282 -3.86 18.03 -11.13
N GLU A 283 -4.31 17.33 -12.18
CA GLU A 283 -3.58 17.09 -13.43
C GLU A 283 -3.96 18.08 -14.56
N GLU A 284 -5.00 18.90 -14.35
CA GLU A 284 -5.30 20.03 -15.22
C GLU A 284 -4.37 21.20 -14.89
N PHE A 285 -3.45 21.53 -15.81
CA PHE A 285 -2.65 22.74 -15.80
C PHE A 285 -3.55 23.98 -15.85
N THR A 286 -4.13 24.37 -14.72
CA THR A 286 -4.93 25.57 -14.59
C THR A 286 -4.29 26.49 -13.56
N THR A 287 -4.09 27.73 -13.98
CA THR A 287 -3.71 28.85 -13.12
C THR A 287 -4.66 28.90 -11.92
N VAL A 288 -4.15 28.62 -10.71
CA VAL A 288 -4.97 28.66 -9.49
C VAL A 288 -4.87 30.06 -8.89
N GLU A 289 -5.99 30.78 -8.85
CA GLU A 289 -6.10 32.07 -8.15
C GLU A 289 -6.69 31.85 -6.75
N ILE A 290 -5.93 32.20 -5.71
CA ILE A 290 -6.31 32.08 -4.30
C ILE A 290 -6.50 33.48 -3.72
N GLU A 291 -7.65 33.72 -3.11
CA GLU A 291 -7.93 34.97 -2.41
C GLU A 291 -7.27 34.97 -1.02
N LEU A 292 -6.33 35.88 -0.79
CA LEU A 292 -5.60 36.00 0.47
C LEU A 292 -6.28 36.98 1.44
N VAL A 293 -6.78 38.09 0.90
CA VAL A 293 -7.49 39.13 1.64
C VAL A 293 -8.66 39.58 0.78
N ASN A 294 -9.85 39.60 1.37
CA ASN A 294 -11.01 40.31 0.85
C ASN A 294 -11.78 40.87 2.04
N LYS A 295 -11.64 42.18 2.24
CA LYS A 295 -12.28 42.85 3.37
C LYS A 295 -12.46 44.33 3.11
N LYS A 296 -13.45 44.91 3.79
CA LYS A 296 -13.58 46.35 3.97
C LYS A 296 -12.44 46.88 4.83
N LEU A 297 -11.85 47.99 4.39
CA LEU A 297 -10.79 48.68 5.10
C LEU A 297 -11.34 49.40 6.32
N THR A 298 -10.72 49.17 7.47
CA THR A 298 -11.02 49.86 8.73
C THR A 298 -10.14 51.09 8.89
N ARG A 299 -10.49 51.96 9.86
CA ARG A 299 -9.63 53.09 10.25
C ARG A 299 -8.18 52.69 10.53
N THR A 300 -7.96 51.55 11.17
CA THR A 300 -6.61 51.05 11.49
C THR A 300 -5.86 50.60 10.25
N ASP A 301 -6.57 49.99 9.29
CA ASP A 301 -5.96 49.57 8.02
C ASP A 301 -5.45 50.79 7.25
N ILE A 302 -6.25 51.86 7.18
CA ILE A 302 -5.86 53.10 6.50
C ILE A 302 -4.74 53.85 7.23
N ALA A 303 -4.77 53.88 8.57
CA ALA A 303 -3.86 54.71 9.35
C ALA A 303 -2.50 54.05 9.68
N SER A 304 -2.41 52.72 9.67
CA SER A 304 -1.22 52.01 10.18
C SER A 304 -0.78 50.84 9.31
N CYS A 305 -1.60 49.80 9.22
CA CYS A 305 -1.23 48.55 8.55
C CYS A 305 -2.46 47.71 8.26
N LEU A 306 -2.46 47.02 7.12
CA LEU A 306 -3.56 46.14 6.74
C LEU A 306 -3.55 44.87 7.61
N ALA A 307 -4.64 44.62 8.33
CA ALA A 307 -4.81 43.37 9.05
C ALA A 307 -4.97 42.21 8.06
N TYR A 308 -4.19 41.15 8.24
CA TYR A 308 -4.22 39.96 7.41
C TYR A 308 -5.01 38.84 8.12
N PRO A 309 -5.84 38.05 7.41
CA PRO A 309 -6.56 36.94 8.03
C PRO A 309 -5.60 35.84 8.51
N THR A 310 -5.68 35.44 9.78
CA THR A 310 -4.83 34.35 10.32
C THR A 310 -5.02 33.04 9.56
N GLY A 311 -6.24 32.74 9.09
CA GLY A 311 -6.52 31.52 8.32
C GLY A 311 -5.78 31.45 6.97
N SER A 312 -5.44 32.60 6.38
CA SER A 312 -4.70 32.67 5.11
C SER A 312 -3.18 32.62 5.31
N LEU A 313 -2.69 32.61 6.56
CA LEU A 313 -1.26 32.71 6.87
C LEU A 313 -0.45 31.50 6.38
N THR A 314 -1.09 30.33 6.29
CA THR A 314 -0.47 29.08 5.82
C THR A 314 0.05 29.15 4.38
N VAL A 315 -0.44 30.10 3.58
CA VAL A 315 0.04 30.35 2.21
C VAL A 315 1.48 30.87 2.20
N PHE A 316 1.88 31.65 3.21
CA PHE A 316 3.23 32.16 3.34
C PHE A 316 4.07 31.24 4.22
N ARG A 317 4.97 30.46 3.62
CA ARG A 317 5.91 29.59 4.35
C ARG A 317 7.02 30.43 5.01
N MET A 318 6.82 30.85 6.25
CA MET A 318 7.89 31.45 7.07
C MET A 318 8.80 30.35 7.64
N GLY A 319 10.12 30.49 7.51
CA GLY A 319 11.08 29.55 8.08
C GLY A 319 11.06 29.55 9.62
N GLN A 320 11.56 28.48 10.26
CA GLN A 320 11.66 28.42 11.73
C GLN A 320 12.38 29.65 12.29
N GLY A 321 11.70 30.39 13.19
CA GLY A 321 12.22 31.61 13.82
C GLY A 321 12.02 32.90 13.01
N GLN A 322 11.46 32.83 11.80
CA GLN A 322 11.07 34.01 11.03
C GLN A 322 9.67 34.49 11.44
N ASN A 323 9.51 35.80 11.57
CA ASN A 323 8.25 36.47 11.93
C ASN A 323 7.80 37.49 10.87
N ALA A 324 8.51 37.57 9.74
CA ALA A 324 8.16 38.45 8.65
C ALA A 324 8.65 37.90 7.30
N ILE A 325 7.89 38.17 6.24
CA ILE A 325 8.23 37.83 4.86
C ILE A 325 7.90 39.02 3.94
N ASN A 326 8.79 39.31 2.99
CA ASN A 326 8.55 40.32 1.96
C ASN A 326 7.95 39.64 0.72
N PHE A 327 7.01 40.31 0.06
CA PHE A 327 6.43 39.87 -1.20
C PHE A 327 6.04 41.05 -2.08
N ASN A 328 6.08 40.86 -3.39
CA ASN A 328 5.74 41.88 -4.37
C ASN A 328 4.34 41.62 -4.90
N ALA A 329 3.47 42.63 -4.85
CA ALA A 329 2.14 42.57 -5.45
C ALA A 329 1.98 43.60 -6.57
N ARG A 330 1.35 43.19 -7.67
CA ARG A 330 1.09 44.04 -8.83
C ARG A 330 -0.34 44.58 -8.77
N ASP A 331 -0.50 45.88 -9.05
CA ASP A 331 -1.82 46.50 -9.16
C ASP A 331 -2.35 46.47 -10.61
N PRO A 332 -3.63 46.83 -10.87
CA PRO A 332 -4.20 46.82 -12.22
C PRO A 332 -3.52 47.78 -13.21
N THR A 333 -2.73 48.74 -12.73
CA THR A 333 -1.94 49.65 -13.59
C THR A 333 -0.60 49.04 -13.99
N GLY A 334 -0.27 47.86 -13.47
CA GLY A 334 0.98 47.17 -13.69
C GLY A 334 2.10 47.58 -12.73
N ARG A 335 1.83 48.49 -11.78
CA ARG A 335 2.81 48.93 -10.78
C ARG A 335 3.00 47.86 -9.71
N VAL A 336 4.25 47.64 -9.32
CA VAL A 336 4.64 46.66 -8.30
C VAL A 336 4.86 47.39 -6.97
N TRP A 337 4.34 46.79 -5.90
CA TRP A 337 4.40 47.28 -4.53
C TRP A 337 5.10 46.24 -3.65
N GLU A 338 6.10 46.66 -2.87
CA GLU A 338 6.83 45.77 -1.96
C GLU A 338 6.15 45.76 -0.59
N PHE A 339 5.45 44.67 -0.29
CA PHE A 339 4.77 44.47 0.97
C PHE A 339 5.54 43.55 1.89
N ARG A 340 5.27 43.71 3.19
CA ARG A 340 5.88 42.91 4.26
C ARG A 340 4.82 42.36 5.19
N LEU A 341 4.56 41.06 5.12
CA LEU A 341 3.67 40.38 6.06
C LEU A 341 4.44 40.07 7.34
N CYS A 342 3.95 40.54 8.49
CA CYS A 342 4.58 40.38 9.80
C CYS A 342 3.63 39.68 10.78
N THR A 343 4.16 38.82 11.64
CA THR A 343 3.47 38.21 12.79
C THR A 343 4.08 38.67 14.11
N ARG A 344 3.32 38.50 15.19
CA ARG A 344 3.70 38.90 16.55
C ARG A 344 4.62 37.84 17.18
N ASN A 345 5.74 38.27 17.75
CA ASN A 345 6.73 37.35 18.35
C ASN A 345 6.33 36.74 19.70
N HIS A 346 5.39 37.37 20.41
CA HIS A 346 5.05 36.98 21.78
C HIS A 346 3.55 37.11 22.01
N GLY A 347 2.83 36.05 22.38
CA GLY A 347 1.38 36.14 22.65
C GLY A 347 0.61 34.87 22.34
N ARG A 348 -0.67 34.83 22.76
CA ARG A 348 -1.58 33.71 22.47
C ARG A 348 -1.98 33.60 20.99
N TYR A 349 -1.84 34.68 20.21
CA TYR A 349 -2.25 34.75 18.80
C TYR A 349 -1.20 35.48 17.96
N GLU A 350 -1.01 35.04 16.71
CA GLU A 350 0.01 35.55 15.79
C GLU A 350 -0.31 36.95 15.23
N LYS A 351 -1.59 37.31 15.08
CA LYS A 351 -2.08 38.63 14.62
C LYS A 351 -1.31 39.19 13.40
N PRO A 352 -1.41 38.54 12.24
CA PRO A 352 -0.64 38.95 11.07
C PRO A 352 -1.09 40.30 10.51
N VAL A 353 -0.13 41.10 10.05
CA VAL A 353 -0.36 42.42 9.44
C VAL A 353 0.55 42.64 8.24
N ILE A 354 0.03 43.29 7.20
CA ILE A 354 0.80 43.74 6.04
C ILE A 354 1.30 45.16 6.27
N ARG A 355 2.61 45.33 6.08
CA ARG A 355 3.40 46.57 6.14
C ARG A 355 4.21 46.70 4.84
N GLY A 356 5.30 47.48 4.86
CA GLY A 356 6.06 47.84 3.66
C GLY A 356 5.40 49.05 3.00
N ASP A 357 5.20 48.99 1.69
CA ASP A 357 4.61 50.07 0.91
C ASP A 357 3.11 50.30 1.15
N TRP A 358 2.49 49.61 2.11
CA TRP A 358 1.05 49.66 2.35
C TRP A 358 0.51 51.09 2.52
N LEU A 359 1.16 51.95 3.30
CA LEU A 359 0.70 53.32 3.50
C LEU A 359 0.95 54.22 2.28
N ASP A 360 1.96 53.92 1.46
CA ASP A 360 2.16 54.57 0.18
C ASP A 360 1.08 54.18 -0.82
N TYR A 361 0.71 52.89 -0.86
CA TYR A 361 -0.42 52.39 -1.64
C TYR A 361 -1.74 53.08 -1.24
N VAL A 362 -2.02 53.18 0.06
CA VAL A 362 -3.20 53.89 0.59
C VAL A 362 -3.24 55.34 0.13
N ARG A 363 -2.14 56.09 0.28
CA ARG A 363 -2.08 57.51 -0.12
C ARG A 363 -2.23 57.70 -1.62
N GLU A 364 -1.55 56.88 -2.41
CA GLU A 364 -1.55 57.02 -3.86
C GLU A 364 -2.87 56.62 -4.50
N LYS A 365 -3.49 55.53 -4.01
CA LYS A 365 -4.80 55.09 -4.50
C LYS A 365 -5.97 55.83 -3.86
N GLY A 366 -5.71 56.72 -2.90
CA GLY A 366 -6.73 57.53 -2.24
C GLY A 366 -7.73 56.73 -1.42
N LEU A 367 -7.27 55.64 -0.77
CA LEU A 367 -8.15 54.68 -0.12
C LEU A 367 -8.83 55.27 1.13
N THR A 368 -10.13 55.01 1.26
CA THR A 368 -10.95 55.40 2.40
C THR A 368 -11.43 54.21 3.22
N VAL A 369 -11.98 54.50 4.40
CA VAL A 369 -12.69 53.48 5.19
C VAL A 369 -13.85 52.95 4.34
N ASP A 370 -14.13 51.65 4.46
CA ASP A 370 -15.16 50.90 3.73
C ASP A 370 -14.84 50.53 2.26
N ASP A 371 -13.74 51.01 1.68
CA ASP A 371 -13.20 50.43 0.44
C ASP A 371 -12.87 48.95 0.65
N VAL A 372 -13.08 48.13 -0.38
CA VAL A 372 -12.80 46.70 -0.33
C VAL A 372 -11.42 46.45 -0.94
N ILE A 373 -10.50 45.96 -0.13
CA ILE A 373 -9.19 45.52 -0.60
C ILE A 373 -9.25 44.03 -0.95
N ILE A 374 -8.74 43.69 -2.13
CA ILE A 374 -8.62 42.32 -2.60
C ILE A 374 -7.15 42.04 -2.93
N LEU A 375 -6.56 41.08 -2.23
CA LEU A 375 -5.21 40.56 -2.49
C LEU A 375 -5.33 39.10 -2.91
N THR A 376 -4.86 38.76 -4.11
CA THR A 376 -4.86 37.40 -4.63
C THR A 376 -3.45 36.90 -4.88
N MET A 377 -3.27 35.59 -4.72
CA MET A 377 -2.09 34.86 -5.14
C MET A 377 -2.46 34.03 -6.37
N VAL A 378 -1.68 34.18 -7.43
CA VAL A 378 -1.82 33.39 -8.64
C VAL A 378 -0.64 32.43 -8.69
N GLN A 379 -0.94 31.13 -8.70
CA GLN A 379 0.04 30.08 -8.90
C GLN A 379 -0.01 29.63 -10.37
N ASP A 380 1.04 29.98 -11.10
CA ASP A 380 1.22 29.65 -12.50
C ASP A 380 2.31 28.58 -12.65
N ALA A 381 2.04 27.56 -13.46
CA ALA A 381 2.95 26.42 -13.61
C ALA A 381 4.28 26.81 -14.31
N GLU A 382 4.28 27.85 -15.15
CA GLU A 382 5.48 28.29 -15.88
C GLU A 382 6.19 29.45 -15.17
N ASN A 383 5.43 30.36 -14.55
CA ASN A 383 5.93 31.64 -14.03
C ASN A 383 6.03 31.69 -12.49
N GLY A 384 5.65 30.61 -11.80
CA GLY A 384 5.70 30.51 -10.35
C GLY A 384 4.57 31.28 -9.65
N VAL A 385 4.84 31.74 -8.43
CA VAL A 385 3.87 32.47 -7.60
C VAL A 385 3.94 33.95 -7.89
N SER A 386 2.79 34.56 -8.20
CA SER A 386 2.64 36.01 -8.29
C SER A 386 1.51 36.50 -7.39
N TYR A 387 1.57 37.76 -6.98
CA TYR A 387 0.53 38.37 -6.14
C TYR A 387 -0.06 39.59 -6.86
N ASN A 388 -1.38 39.74 -6.78
CA ASN A 388 -2.09 40.87 -7.33
C ASN A 388 -2.88 41.58 -6.23
N ILE A 389 -2.89 42.91 -6.25
CA ILE A 389 -3.65 43.74 -5.32
C ILE A 389 -4.57 44.66 -6.09
N ARG A 390 -5.85 44.70 -5.72
CA ARG A 390 -6.83 45.64 -6.29
C ARG A 390 -7.76 46.16 -5.22
N VAL A 391 -8.40 47.28 -5.53
CA VAL A 391 -9.38 47.93 -4.65
C VAL A 391 -10.68 48.10 -5.41
N GLU A 392 -11.77 47.82 -4.72
CA GLU A 392 -13.12 48.16 -5.15
C GLU A 392 -13.64 49.30 -4.24
N PRO A 393 -14.12 50.43 -4.80
CA PRO A 393 -14.60 51.54 -4.00
C PRO A 393 -15.75 51.13 -3.08
N GLY A 394 -15.75 51.64 -1.85
CA GLY A 394 -16.89 51.54 -0.95
C GLY A 394 -18.07 52.30 -1.56
N LEU A 395 -19.11 51.58 -1.98
CA LEU A 395 -20.36 52.21 -2.42
C LEU A 395 -20.99 52.93 -1.22
N GLU A 396 -20.81 54.25 -1.14
CA GLU A 396 -21.75 55.10 -0.43
C GLU A 396 -23.04 55.15 -1.27
N LEU A 397 -24.10 54.52 -0.77
CA LEU A 397 -25.46 54.90 -1.16
C LEU A 397 -25.69 56.33 -0.68
N THR A 398 -25.29 57.33 -1.46
CA THR A 398 -25.88 58.65 -1.37
C THR A 398 -27.33 58.54 -1.84
N MET A 399 -28.27 58.69 -0.91
CA MET A 399 -29.70 58.88 -1.17
C MET A 399 -29.96 60.06 -2.12
#